data_AF-A0A6C0Y4K9-F1
#
_entry.id   AF-A0A6C0Y4K9-F1
#
_cell.length_a   1.000
_cell.length_b   1.000
_cell.length_c   1.000
_cell.angle_alpha   90.00
_cell.angle_beta   90.00
_cell.angle_gamma   90.00
#
_symmetry.space_group_name_H-M   'P 1'
#
loop_
_entity.id
_entity.type
_entity.pdbx_description
1 polymer ?
#
loop_
_entity_poly.entity_id
_entity_poly.type
_entity_poly.pdbx_seq_one_letter_code
_entity_poly.pdbx_strand_id
1 'polypeptide(L)'
;MNEVLFVMKEMIENNTILMNFVMLIILFNLLLMFFTYIYNKIYISIYKDDFIDLFFGRNNGVIFNRVGGDLVVVAYWFLMRYSFEVISSKKIRFPSINDSHAKPFYMTPNAFKENIELFKKNRKRWLIFNLISFYITYILAIIFLIYIIFFI
;
A
#
# COMPACT_ATOMS: atom_id res chain seq x y z
N MET A 1 -0.66 -17.80 38.16
CA MET A 1 -1.23 -17.89 36.79
C MET A 1 -2.70 -17.46 36.75
N ASN A 2 -3.54 -17.88 37.71
CA ASN A 2 -4.95 -17.46 37.79
C ASN A 2 -5.17 -15.99 38.16
N GLU A 3 -4.31 -15.40 39.00
CA GLU A 3 -4.45 -13.98 39.39
C GLU A 3 -4.16 -13.02 38.23
N VAL A 4 -3.15 -13.33 37.39
CA VAL A 4 -2.86 -12.53 36.19
C VAL A 4 -4.03 -12.59 35.21
N LEU A 5 -4.63 -13.76 35.04
CA LEU A 5 -5.80 -13.94 34.18
C LEU A 5 -7.02 -13.19 34.71
N PHE A 6 -7.19 -13.16 36.04
CA PHE A 6 -8.28 -12.43 36.71
C PHE A 6 -8.11 -10.92 36.58
N VAL A 7 -6.90 -10.40 36.83
CA VAL A 7 -6.57 -8.97 36.66
C VAL A 7 -6.69 -8.55 35.20
N MET A 8 -6.27 -9.39 34.25
CA MET A 8 -6.48 -9.13 32.82
C MET A 8 -7.98 -9.10 32.48
N LYS A 9 -8.77 -10.04 33.00
CA LYS A 9 -10.22 -10.08 32.77
C LYS A 9 -10.93 -8.86 33.35
N GLU A 10 -10.54 -8.41 34.54
CA GLU A 10 -11.08 -7.22 35.19
C GLU A 10 -10.66 -5.91 34.48
N MET A 11 -9.43 -5.87 33.93
CA MET A 11 -9.00 -4.79 33.04
C MET A 11 -9.76 -4.79 31.71
N ILE A 12 -10.08 -5.96 31.14
CA ILE A 12 -10.84 -6.09 29.89
C ILE A 12 -12.29 -5.63 30.07
N GLU A 13 -12.94 -6.05 31.15
CA GLU A 13 -14.35 -5.72 31.44
C GLU A 13 -14.57 -4.23 31.79
N ASN A 14 -13.54 -3.51 32.25
CA ASN A 14 -13.65 -2.10 32.67
C ASN A 14 -12.94 -1.06 31.77
N ASN A 15 -12.12 -1.44 30.79
CA ASN A 15 -11.32 -0.47 30.02
C ASN A 15 -12.08 0.25 28.89
N THR A 16 -12.98 1.14 29.28
CA THR A 16 -13.57 2.16 28.38
C THR A 16 -12.50 2.97 27.64
N ILE A 17 -11.35 3.21 28.27
CA ILE A 17 -10.22 3.95 27.67
C ILE A 17 -9.61 3.17 26.49
N LEU A 18 -9.36 1.87 26.65
CA LEU A 18 -8.77 1.04 25.58
C LEU A 18 -9.74 0.92 24.40
N MET A 19 -11.02 0.68 24.67
CA MET A 19 -12.05 0.64 23.64
C MET A 19 -12.15 1.98 22.89
N ASN A 20 -12.17 3.11 23.60
CA ASN A 20 -12.17 4.44 22.98
C ASN A 20 -10.92 4.67 22.11
N PHE A 21 -9.75 4.25 22.57
CA PHE A 21 -8.52 4.36 21.80
C PHE A 21 -8.56 3.53 20.51
N VAL A 22 -9.07 2.30 20.57
CA VAL A 22 -9.23 1.44 19.39
C VAL A 22 -10.25 2.02 18.42
N MET A 23 -11.37 2.55 18.90
CA MET A 23 -12.36 3.23 18.05
C MET A 23 -11.77 4.46 17.34
N LEU A 24 -10.93 5.24 18.04
CA LEU A 24 -10.20 6.35 17.43
C LEU A 24 -9.19 5.88 16.37
N ILE A 25 -8.50 4.76 16.60
CA ILE A 25 -7.60 4.14 15.62
C ILE A 25 -8.37 3.77 14.35
N ILE A 26 -9.54 3.13 14.47
CA ILE A 26 -10.36 2.74 13.31
C ILE A 26 -10.77 3.98 12.52
N LEU A 27 -11.31 4.99 13.20
CA LEU A 27 -11.73 6.23 12.57
C LEU A 27 -10.56 6.92 11.86
N PHE A 28 -9.41 7.04 12.52
CA PHE A 28 -8.21 7.62 11.94
C PHE A 28 -7.73 6.83 10.72
N ASN A 29 -7.76 5.49 10.78
CA ASN A 29 -7.35 4.64 9.66
C ASN A 29 -8.27 4.83 8.45
N LEU A 30 -9.60 4.87 8.66
CA LEU A 30 -10.57 5.15 7.61
C LEU A 30 -10.34 6.52 6.96
N LEU A 31 -10.12 7.56 7.78
CA LEU A 31 -9.79 8.89 7.28
C LEU A 31 -8.48 8.90 6.48
N LEU A 32 -7.44 8.23 6.97
CA LEU A 32 -6.15 8.13 6.29
C LEU A 32 -6.29 7.45 4.93
N MET A 33 -7.02 6.32 4.86
CA MET A 33 -7.30 5.62 3.61
C MET A 33 -8.07 6.52 2.63
N PHE A 34 -9.09 7.23 3.12
CA PHE A 34 -9.91 8.14 2.32
C PHE A 34 -9.09 9.31 1.74
N PHE A 35 -8.32 10.00 2.58
CA PHE A 35 -7.46 11.10 2.12
C PHE A 35 -6.38 10.61 1.16
N THR A 36 -5.81 9.43 1.40
CA THR A 36 -4.80 8.83 0.52
C THR A 36 -5.41 8.48 -0.83
N TYR A 37 -6.63 7.94 -0.86
CA TYR A 37 -7.35 7.67 -2.09
C TYR A 37 -7.62 8.95 -2.89
N ILE A 38 -8.13 10.01 -2.25
CA ILE A 38 -8.35 11.31 -2.90
C ILE A 38 -7.03 11.87 -3.45
N TYR A 39 -5.98 11.87 -2.62
CA TYR A 39 -4.65 12.30 -3.02
C TYR A 39 -4.17 11.54 -4.27
N ASN A 40 -4.28 10.22 -4.29
CA ASN A 40 -3.88 9.39 -5.42
C ASN A 40 -4.70 9.69 -6.67
N LYS A 41 -6.02 9.83 -6.53
CA LYS A 41 -6.90 10.16 -7.65
C LYS A 41 -6.49 11.46 -8.32
N ILE A 42 -6.22 12.50 -7.52
CA ILE A 42 -5.77 13.81 -8.03
C ILE A 42 -4.37 13.71 -8.63
N TYR A 43 -3.42 13.13 -7.90
CA TYR A 43 -2.01 13.07 -8.31
C TYR A 43 -1.82 12.25 -9.59
N ILE A 44 -2.44 11.08 -9.69
CA ILE A 44 -2.38 10.22 -10.87
C ILE A 44 -3.05 10.89 -12.06
N SER A 45 -4.14 11.64 -11.85
CA SER A 45 -4.77 12.41 -12.93
C SER A 45 -3.84 13.50 -13.50
N ILE A 46 -3.04 14.15 -12.65
CA ILE A 46 -2.09 15.19 -13.08
C ILE A 46 -0.89 14.58 -13.83
N TYR A 47 -0.39 13.44 -13.35
CA TYR A 47 0.83 12.79 -13.88
C TYR A 47 0.53 11.51 -14.65
N LYS A 48 -0.62 11.44 -15.31
CA LYS A 48 -1.18 10.25 -15.94
C LYS A 48 -0.17 9.51 -16.82
N ASP A 49 0.56 10.24 -17.64
CA ASP A 49 1.50 9.68 -18.60
C ASP A 49 2.69 8.98 -17.92
N ASP A 50 3.18 9.49 -16.79
CA ASP A 50 4.27 8.85 -16.06
C ASP A 50 3.84 7.51 -15.46
N PHE A 51 2.59 7.42 -14.98
CA PHE A 51 2.03 6.17 -14.45
C PHE A 51 1.76 5.17 -15.57
N ILE A 52 1.22 5.64 -16.70
CA ILE A 52 1.00 4.80 -17.88
C ILE A 52 2.32 4.26 -18.41
N ASP A 53 3.34 5.12 -18.52
CA ASP A 53 4.66 4.71 -18.98
C ASP A 53 5.28 3.70 -18.01
N LEU A 54 5.26 3.96 -16.70
CA LEU A 54 5.75 3.01 -15.70
C LEU A 54 5.03 1.65 -15.78
N PHE A 55 3.71 1.64 -15.87
CA PHE A 55 2.93 0.39 -15.77
C PHE A 55 2.90 -0.37 -17.08
N PHE A 56 2.70 0.30 -18.20
CA PHE A 56 2.40 -0.33 -19.49
C PHE A 56 3.42 0.00 -20.58
N GLY A 57 4.17 1.09 -20.43
CA GLY A 57 5.01 1.63 -21.50
C GLY A 57 4.19 2.22 -22.65
N ARG A 58 4.85 2.92 -23.56
CA ARG A 58 4.20 3.68 -24.65
C ARG A 58 3.16 2.88 -25.46
N ASN A 59 3.49 1.64 -25.85
CA ASN A 59 2.64 0.85 -26.75
C ASN A 59 1.40 0.28 -26.04
N ASN A 60 1.55 -0.32 -24.86
CA ASN A 60 0.41 -0.88 -24.13
C ASN A 60 -0.40 0.20 -23.38
N GLY A 61 0.19 1.38 -23.14
CA GLY A 61 -0.50 2.52 -22.55
C GLY A 61 -1.64 3.06 -23.41
N VAL A 62 -1.50 3.04 -24.74
CA VAL A 62 -2.57 3.41 -25.67
C VAL A 62 -3.76 2.45 -25.55
N ILE A 63 -3.49 1.14 -25.40
CA ILE A 63 -4.53 0.11 -25.24
C ILE A 63 -5.25 0.31 -23.91
N PHE A 64 -4.50 0.49 -22.81
CA PHE A 64 -5.07 0.74 -21.49
C PHE A 64 -6.01 1.97 -21.48
N ASN A 65 -5.58 3.07 -22.11
CA ASN A 65 -6.41 4.27 -22.25
C ASN A 65 -7.71 4.01 -23.02
N ARG A 66 -7.70 3.15 -24.04
CA ARG A 66 -8.90 2.80 -24.82
C ARG A 66 -9.91 1.98 -24.02
N VAL A 67 -9.44 1.11 -23.14
CA VAL A 67 -10.29 0.23 -22.32
C VAL A 67 -10.83 0.96 -21.07
N GLY A 68 -10.35 2.18 -20.78
CA GLY A 68 -10.84 3.00 -19.67
C GLY A 68 -10.45 2.44 -18.30
N GLY A 69 -9.32 1.75 -18.20
CA GLY A 69 -8.86 1.18 -16.93
C GLY A 69 -8.57 2.23 -15.85
N ASP A 70 -8.75 1.86 -14.59
CA ASP A 70 -8.47 2.74 -13.45
C ASP A 70 -7.01 2.64 -13.00
N LEU A 71 -6.22 3.69 -13.28
CA LEU A 71 -4.82 3.77 -12.87
C LEU A 71 -4.62 3.79 -11.36
N VAL A 72 -5.61 4.26 -10.60
CA VAL A 72 -5.54 4.27 -9.14
C VAL A 72 -5.46 2.83 -8.62
N VAL A 73 -6.29 1.93 -9.17
CA VAL A 73 -6.27 0.50 -8.81
C VAL A 73 -4.93 -0.14 -9.16
N VAL A 74 -4.41 0.14 -10.37
CA VAL A 74 -3.10 -0.39 -10.79
C VAL A 74 -1.98 0.13 -9.89
N ALA A 75 -2.04 1.40 -9.50
CA ALA A 75 -1.08 2.01 -8.58
C ALA A 75 -1.10 1.36 -7.19
N TYR A 76 -2.28 0.97 -6.67
CA TYR A 76 -2.38 0.21 -5.42
C TYR A 76 -1.71 -1.17 -5.51
N TRP A 77 -1.96 -1.92 -6.59
CA TRP A 77 -1.31 -3.21 -6.82
C TRP A 77 0.21 -3.08 -6.95
N PHE A 78 0.65 -2.05 -7.68
CA PHE A 78 2.06 -1.71 -7.79
C PHE A 78 2.66 -1.40 -6.42
N LEU A 79 2.02 -0.56 -5.60
CA LEU A 79 2.50 -0.17 -4.28
C LEU A 79 2.62 -1.36 -3.33
N MET A 80 1.65 -2.27 -3.34
CA MET A 80 1.70 -3.49 -2.52
C MET A 80 2.90 -4.35 -2.90
N ARG A 81 3.17 -4.55 -4.20
CA ARG A 81 4.35 -5.30 -4.64
C ARG A 81 5.64 -4.54 -4.31
N TYR A 82 5.67 -3.24 -4.55
CA TYR A 82 6.81 -2.39 -4.30
C TYR A 82 7.17 -2.34 -2.80
N SER A 83 6.19 -2.34 -1.90
CA SER A 83 6.44 -2.42 -0.45
C SER A 83 7.11 -3.73 -0.03
N PHE A 84 6.72 -4.85 -0.64
CA PHE A 84 7.37 -6.13 -0.36
C PHE A 84 8.84 -6.14 -0.80
N GLU A 85 9.18 -5.48 -1.92
CA GLU A 85 10.57 -5.35 -2.35
C GLU A 85 11.38 -4.46 -1.39
N VAL A 86 10.79 -3.37 -0.89
CA VAL A 86 11.45 -2.45 0.05
C VAL A 86 11.73 -3.13 1.40
N ILE A 87 10.82 -3.97 1.89
CA ILE A 87 10.93 -4.65 3.18
C ILE A 87 11.73 -5.96 3.09
N SER A 88 11.52 -6.75 2.03
CA SER A 88 12.13 -8.06 1.90
C SER A 88 13.48 -7.98 1.18
N SER A 89 14.56 -8.24 1.92
CA SER A 89 15.92 -8.36 1.35
C SER A 89 16.10 -9.61 0.47
N LYS A 90 15.11 -10.53 0.44
CA LYS A 90 15.21 -11.82 -0.25
C LYS A 90 14.11 -11.99 -1.32
N LYS A 91 14.54 -12.00 -2.57
CA LYS A 91 13.97 -12.70 -3.74
C LYS A 91 12.79 -12.13 -4.55
N ILE A 92 12.00 -11.14 -4.09
CA ILE A 92 10.97 -10.52 -4.96
C ILE A 92 11.48 -9.18 -5.46
N ARG A 93 12.45 -9.21 -6.39
CA ARG A 93 12.95 -8.00 -7.06
C ARG A 93 12.18 -7.79 -8.36
N PHE A 94 11.93 -6.54 -8.73
CA PHE A 94 11.51 -6.29 -10.10
C PHE A 94 12.63 -6.73 -11.04
N PRO A 95 12.30 -7.40 -12.16
CA PRO A 95 13.32 -7.85 -13.09
C PRO A 95 13.99 -6.65 -13.75
N SER A 96 15.24 -6.86 -14.16
CA SER A 96 15.93 -5.91 -15.05
C SER A 96 15.40 -6.08 -16.45
N ILE A 97 15.38 -5.00 -17.24
CA ILE A 97 15.10 -5.07 -18.69
C ILE A 97 16.07 -6.04 -19.40
N ASN A 98 17.28 -6.22 -18.86
CA ASN A 98 18.31 -7.07 -19.44
C ASN A 98 18.13 -8.57 -19.10
N ASP A 99 17.19 -8.92 -18.22
CA ASP A 99 16.90 -10.31 -17.88
C ASP A 99 15.87 -10.88 -18.85
N SER A 100 16.34 -11.66 -19.84
CA SER A 100 15.49 -12.26 -20.87
C SER A 100 14.52 -13.32 -20.34
N HIS A 101 14.76 -13.85 -19.14
CA HIS A 101 13.97 -14.93 -18.54
C HIS A 101 12.95 -14.42 -17.51
N ALA A 102 13.08 -13.18 -17.03
CA ALA A 102 12.21 -12.62 -16.02
C ALA A 102 11.35 -11.48 -16.56
N LYS A 103 10.02 -11.64 -16.45
CA LYS A 103 9.05 -10.61 -16.85
C LYS A 103 8.42 -9.94 -15.61
N PRO A 104 8.08 -8.65 -15.69
CA PRO A 104 7.28 -8.00 -14.66
C PRO A 104 5.91 -8.65 -14.50
N PHE A 105 5.18 -8.20 -13.48
CA PHE A 105 3.86 -8.71 -13.19
C PHE A 105 2.88 -8.26 -14.28
N TYR A 106 1.91 -9.11 -14.61
CA TYR A 106 1.02 -8.89 -15.75
C TYR A 106 0.20 -7.58 -15.65
N MET A 107 -0.12 -7.13 -14.42
CA MET A 107 -0.84 -5.85 -14.24
C MET A 107 0.05 -4.62 -14.47
N THR A 108 1.37 -4.79 -14.36
CA THR A 108 2.37 -3.72 -14.55
C THR A 108 3.52 -4.23 -15.43
N PRO A 109 3.24 -4.57 -16.71
CA PRO A 109 4.19 -5.24 -17.59
C PRO A 109 5.46 -4.43 -17.90
N ASN A 110 5.46 -3.11 -17.65
CA ASN A 110 6.62 -2.25 -17.86
C ASN A 110 7.34 -1.86 -16.54
N ALA A 111 6.92 -2.42 -15.40
CA ALA A 111 7.54 -2.16 -14.09
C ALA A 111 8.86 -2.94 -13.94
N PHE A 112 9.82 -2.66 -14.81
CA PHE A 112 11.20 -3.10 -14.66
C PHE A 112 11.95 -2.23 -13.66
N LYS A 113 13.03 -2.77 -13.10
CA LYS A 113 13.86 -2.06 -12.12
C LYS A 113 14.30 -0.69 -12.62
N GLU A 114 14.78 -0.61 -13.87
CA GLU A 114 15.26 0.62 -14.50
C GLU A 114 14.15 1.67 -14.66
N ASN A 115 12.95 1.24 -15.06
CA ASN A 115 11.79 2.12 -15.20
C ASN A 115 11.29 2.62 -13.85
N ILE A 116 11.35 1.77 -12.82
CA ILE A 116 11.04 2.14 -11.45
C ILE A 116 12.07 3.16 -10.92
N GLU A 117 13.35 2.99 -11.22
CA GLU A 117 14.39 3.96 -10.85
C GLU A 117 14.18 5.30 -11.55
N LEU A 118 13.78 5.30 -12.83
CA LEU A 118 13.41 6.52 -13.56
C LEU A 118 12.19 7.19 -12.93
N PHE A 119 11.14 6.42 -12.65
CA PHE A 119 9.94 6.93 -11.99
C PHE A 119 10.26 7.49 -10.60
N LYS A 120 11.14 6.85 -9.83
CA LYS A 120 11.62 7.35 -8.53
C LYS A 120 12.27 8.72 -8.67
N LYS A 121 13.08 8.97 -9.69
CA LYS A 121 13.71 10.29 -9.89
C LYS A 121 12.67 11.41 -10.03
N ASN A 122 11.57 11.13 -10.74
CA ASN A 122 10.55 12.12 -11.05
C ASN A 122 9.45 12.21 -9.97
N ARG A 123 9.13 11.09 -9.33
CA ARG A 123 7.91 10.91 -8.49
C ARG A 123 8.22 10.33 -7.10
N LYS A 124 9.45 10.53 -6.59
CA LYS A 124 9.88 10.08 -5.24
C LYS A 124 8.88 10.43 -4.14
N ARG A 125 8.36 11.66 -4.15
CA ARG A 125 7.44 12.17 -3.11
C ARG A 125 6.14 11.36 -3.06
N TRP A 126 5.57 11.04 -4.22
CA TRP A 126 4.36 10.21 -4.31
C TRP A 126 4.60 8.82 -3.76
N LEU A 127 5.73 8.19 -4.09
CA LEU A 127 6.11 6.87 -3.55
C LEU A 127 6.25 6.89 -2.03
N ILE A 128 6.96 7.87 -1.48
CA ILE A 128 7.19 7.97 -0.03
C ILE A 128 5.87 8.18 0.70
N PHE A 129 5.06 9.13 0.25
CA PHE A 129 3.77 9.42 0.89
C PHE A 129 2.86 8.19 0.90
N ASN A 130 2.76 7.50 -0.24
CA ASN A 130 1.95 6.30 -0.35
C ASN A 130 2.48 5.13 0.47
N LEU A 131 3.80 4.92 0.51
CA LEU A 131 4.39 3.88 1.36
C LEU A 131 4.15 4.15 2.84
N ILE A 132 4.35 5.40 3.29
CA ILE A 132 4.09 5.78 4.69
C ILE A 132 2.62 5.54 5.02
N SER A 133 1.70 6.01 4.19
CA SER A 133 0.27 5.80 4.38
C SER A 133 -0.10 4.32 4.43
N PHE A 134 0.45 3.52 3.50
CA PHE A 134 0.23 2.08 3.44
C PHE A 134 0.72 1.37 4.70
N TYR A 135 1.92 1.71 5.19
CA TYR A 135 2.47 1.11 6.42
C TYR A 135 1.71 1.53 7.68
N ILE A 136 1.32 2.79 7.80
CA ILE A 136 0.48 3.24 8.91
C ILE A 136 -0.85 2.46 8.89
N THR A 137 -1.52 2.39 7.73
CA THR A 137 -2.77 1.63 7.56
C THR A 137 -2.61 0.18 7.98
N TYR A 138 -1.52 -0.48 7.55
CA TYR A 138 -1.22 -1.87 7.87
C TYR A 138 -0.95 -2.09 9.37
N ILE A 139 -0.15 -1.22 10.01
CA ILE A 139 0.14 -1.30 11.44
C ILE A 139 -1.14 -1.10 12.26
N LEU A 140 -1.96 -0.10 11.92
CA LEU A 140 -3.22 0.16 12.61
C LEU A 140 -4.19 -1.01 12.46
N ALA A 141 -4.24 -1.66 11.28
CA ALA A 141 -5.03 -2.87 11.07
C ALA A 141 -4.55 -4.04 11.95
N ILE A 142 -3.23 -4.23 12.11
CA ILE A 142 -2.69 -5.25 13.02
C ILE A 142 -3.07 -4.95 14.47
N ILE A 143 -2.94 -3.70 14.93
CA ILE A 143 -3.32 -3.30 16.29
C ILE A 143 -4.80 -3.62 16.53
N PHE A 144 -5.66 -3.31 15.57
CA PHE A 144 -7.08 -3.63 15.64
C PHE A 144 -7.35 -5.15 15.68
N LEU A 145 -6.66 -5.94 14.86
CA LEU A 145 -6.78 -7.41 14.87
C LEU A 145 -6.34 -8.01 16.21
N ILE A 146 -5.24 -7.54 16.77
CA ILE A 146 -4.77 -7.94 18.11
C ILE A 146 -5.85 -7.63 19.14
N TYR A 147 -6.45 -6.43 19.09
CA TYR A 147 -7.54 -6.08 19.99
C TYR A 147 -8.72 -7.05 19.88
N ILE A 148 -9.18 -7.38 18.67
CA ILE A 148 -10.25 -8.38 18.48
C ILE A 148 -9.87 -9.71 19.12
N ILE A 149 -8.68 -10.25 18.83
CA ILE A 149 -8.27 -11.59 19.28
C ILE A 149 -8.20 -11.71 20.82
N PHE A 150 -7.77 -10.65 21.51
CA PHE A 150 -7.53 -10.71 22.96
C PHE A 150 -8.68 -10.16 23.80
N PHE A 151 -9.56 -9.34 23.24
CA PHE A 151 -10.55 -8.55 23.99
C PHE A 151 -12.00 -8.75 23.53
N ILE A 152 -12.25 -9.40 22.37
CA ILE A 152 -13.59 -9.73 21.86
C ILE A 152 -13.73 -11.24 21.74
#